data_AF-A0A9P5JUT7-F1
#
_entry.id   AF-A0A9P5JUT7-F1
#
_cell.length_a   1.000
_cell.length_b   1.000
_cell.length_c   1.000
_cell.angle_alpha   90.00
_cell.angle_beta   90.00
_cell.angle_gamma   90.00
#
_symmetry.space_group_name_H-M   'P 1'
#
loop_
_entity.id
_entity.type
_entity.pdbx_description
1 polymer ?
#
loop_
_entity_poly.entity_id
_entity_poly.type
_entity_poly.pdbx_seq_one_letter_code
_entity_poly.pdbx_strand_id
1 'polypeptide(L)'
;FKKLRSPQEFTCNGILHSVAQFVACDDQSLALAGKAVFRNCLVAIRPKSTQKDLPSTYNVTKYLYNQFIDRLEGLKGDITVSEDQIIRNKAHNGA
;
A
#
# COMPACT_ATOMS: atom_id res chain seq x y z
N PHE A 1 -17.27 -22.16 -3.51
CA PHE A 1 -16.36 -21.23 -2.81
C PHE A 1 -15.82 -21.91 -1.55
N LYS A 2 -14.50 -22.07 -1.42
CA LYS A 2 -13.88 -22.74 -0.28
C LYS A 2 -13.84 -21.74 0.89
N LYS A 3 -14.56 -22.02 1.97
CA LYS A 3 -14.55 -21.18 3.18
C LYS A 3 -13.16 -21.30 3.79
N LEU A 4 -12.33 -20.26 3.68
CA LEU A 4 -11.08 -20.18 4.44
C LEU A 4 -11.45 -20.24 5.92
N ARG A 5 -10.84 -21.15 6.68
CA ARG A 5 -10.99 -21.17 8.13
C ARG A 5 -10.33 -19.90 8.65
N SER A 6 -11.11 -18.85 8.87
CA SER A 6 -10.59 -17.66 9.53
C SER A 6 -10.08 -18.09 10.90
N PRO A 7 -8.84 -17.72 11.30
CA PRO A 7 -8.41 -17.88 12.67
C PRO A 7 -9.47 -17.26 13.58
N GLN A 8 -10.01 -18.08 14.48
CA GLN A 8 -11.09 -17.66 15.38
C GLN A 8 -10.59 -16.58 16.35
N GLU A 9 -9.28 -16.52 16.58
CA GLU A 9 -8.59 -15.56 17.43
C GLU A 9 -7.23 -15.14 16.85
N PHE A 10 -6.85 -13.89 17.13
CA PHE A 10 -5.58 -13.28 16.73
C PHE A 10 -4.59 -13.43 17.90
N THR A 11 -3.83 -14.52 17.94
CA THR A 11 -2.86 -14.79 19.02
C THR A 11 -1.42 -14.59 18.53
N CYS A 12 -0.51 -14.24 19.44
CA CYS A 12 0.92 -14.05 19.10
C CYS A 12 1.51 -15.31 18.42
N ASN A 13 1.24 -16.49 18.97
CA ASN A 13 1.71 -17.76 18.40
C ASN A 13 1.08 -18.08 17.04
N GLY A 14 -0.22 -17.78 16.85
CA GLY A 14 -0.90 -17.97 15.58
C GLY A 14 -0.31 -17.10 14.48
N ILE A 15 -0.05 -15.83 14.79
CA ILE A 15 0.61 -14.88 13.86
C ILE A 15 2.01 -15.38 13.50
N LEU A 16 2.81 -15.77 14.50
CA LEU A 16 4.16 -16.30 14.28
C LEU A 16 4.15 -17.49 13.33
N HIS A 17 3.25 -18.46 13.58
CA HIS A 17 3.11 -19.64 12.73
C HIS A 17 2.71 -19.28 11.29
N SER A 18 1.70 -18.41 11.11
CA SER A 18 1.26 -18.00 9.78
C SER A 18 2.33 -17.21 9.01
N VAL A 19 3.08 -16.33 9.67
CA VAL A 19 4.18 -15.59 9.03
C VAL A 19 5.32 -16.53 8.66
N ALA A 20 5.67 -17.48 9.53
CA ALA A 20 6.70 -18.48 9.22
C ALA A 20 6.29 -19.36 8.03
N GLN A 21 5.02 -19.79 7.97
CA GLN A 21 4.50 -20.55 6.84
C GLN A 21 4.52 -19.74 5.55
N PHE A 22 4.10 -18.47 5.57
CA PHE A 22 4.18 -17.59 4.41
C PHE A 22 5.61 -17.44 3.90
N VAL A 23 6.58 -17.25 4.79
CA VAL A 23 8.00 -17.16 4.41
C VAL A 23 8.51 -18.46 3.78
N ALA A 24 8.27 -19.59 4.44
CA ALA A 24 8.83 -20.87 4.00
C ALA A 24 8.12 -21.48 2.79
N CYS A 25 6.79 -21.34 2.68
CA CYS A 25 6.01 -21.98 1.63
C CYS A 25 5.90 -21.14 0.35
N ASP A 26 5.92 -19.81 0.45
CA ASP A 26 5.81 -18.91 -0.70
C ASP A 26 7.17 -18.30 -1.11
N ASP A 27 8.28 -18.90 -0.65
CA ASP A 27 9.67 -18.48 -0.94
C ASP A 27 9.91 -16.97 -0.74
N GLN A 28 9.36 -16.43 0.36
CA GLN A 28 9.50 -15.01 0.66
C GLN A 28 10.79 -14.74 1.42
N SER A 29 11.38 -13.57 1.22
CA SER A 29 12.54 -13.15 2.01
C SER A 29 12.20 -13.04 3.49
N LEU A 30 13.01 -13.65 4.36
CA LEU A 30 12.87 -13.52 5.82
C LEU A 30 12.89 -12.06 6.30
N ALA A 31 13.61 -11.18 5.58
CA ALA A 31 13.65 -9.76 5.87
C ALA A 31 12.26 -9.08 5.81
N LEU A 32 11.31 -9.66 5.08
CA LEU A 32 9.94 -9.15 4.98
C LEU A 32 9.23 -9.10 6.34
N ALA A 33 9.47 -10.08 7.22
CA ALA A 33 8.90 -10.10 8.57
C ALA A 33 9.40 -8.94 9.46
N GLY A 34 10.57 -8.38 9.12
CA GLY A 34 11.14 -7.20 9.76
C GLY A 34 10.58 -5.87 9.25
N LYS A 35 9.92 -5.84 8.07
CA LYS A 35 9.46 -4.58 7.46
C LYS A 35 8.26 -4.03 8.20
N ALA A 36 8.32 -2.75 8.58
CA ALA A 36 7.21 -2.05 9.24
C ALA A 36 5.92 -2.10 8.41
N VAL A 37 6.01 -1.95 7.09
CA VAL A 37 4.85 -2.01 6.19
C VAL A 37 4.15 -3.37 6.24
N PHE A 38 4.90 -4.47 6.27
CA PHE A 38 4.32 -5.81 6.39
C PHE A 38 3.59 -5.99 7.72
N ARG A 39 4.19 -5.53 8.83
CA ARG A 39 3.53 -5.56 10.15
C ARG A 39 2.27 -4.70 10.19
N ASN A 40 2.29 -3.54 9.56
CA ASN A 40 1.10 -2.68 9.43
C ASN A 40 -0.01 -3.39 8.65
N CYS A 41 0.32 -4.15 7.59
CA CYS A 41 -0.66 -4.97 6.89
C CYS A 41 -1.30 -6.02 7.81
N LEU A 42 -0.50 -6.70 8.65
CA LEU A 42 -1.02 -7.66 9.61
C LEU A 42 -1.98 -7.02 10.63
N VAL A 43 -1.69 -5.80 11.08
CA VAL A 43 -2.56 -5.03 12.00
C VAL A 43 -3.83 -4.53 11.29
N ALA A 44 -3.73 -4.13 10.03
CA ALA A 44 -4.86 -3.65 9.24
C ALA A 44 -5.85 -4.77 8.88
N ILE A 45 -5.35 -6.00 8.72
CA ILE A 45 -6.20 -7.17 8.48
C ILE A 45 -6.94 -7.51 9.78
N ARG A 46 -8.27 -7.46 9.74
CA ARG A 46 -9.09 -7.73 10.92
C ARG A 46 -9.20 -9.24 11.15
N PRO A 47 -9.27 -9.67 12.42
CA PRO A 47 -9.78 -11.00 12.74
C PRO A 47 -11.17 -11.14 12.11
N LYS A 48 -11.42 -12.28 11.43
CA LYS A 48 -12.63 -12.58 10.65
C LYS A 48 -12.73 -11.93 9.26
N SER A 49 -11.69 -11.29 8.74
CA SER A 49 -11.62 -10.96 7.31
C SER A 49 -11.86 -12.22 6.48
N THR A 50 -12.79 -12.13 5.54
CA THR A 50 -13.11 -13.18 4.58
C THR A 50 -12.27 -13.01 3.32
N GLN A 51 -12.26 -14.02 2.45
CA GLN A 51 -11.56 -13.93 1.17
C GLN A 51 -12.04 -12.75 0.30
N LYS A 52 -13.30 -12.31 0.47
CA LYS A 52 -13.84 -11.16 -0.25
C LYS A 52 -13.29 -9.83 0.24
N ASP A 53 -12.83 -9.78 1.49
CA ASP A 53 -12.24 -8.60 2.11
C ASP A 53 -10.74 -8.47 1.78
N LEU A 54 -10.12 -9.57 1.31
CA LEU A 54 -8.73 -9.56 0.89
C LEU A 54 -8.61 -9.01 -0.54
N PRO A 55 -7.67 -8.10 -0.79
CA PRO A 55 -7.47 -7.57 -2.14
C PRO A 55 -6.93 -8.66 -3.05
N SER A 56 -7.53 -8.80 -4.24
CA SER A 56 -6.96 -9.61 -5.31
C SER A 56 -5.77 -8.89 -5.96
N THR A 57 -4.95 -9.61 -6.73
CA THR A 57 -3.89 -9.00 -7.56
C THR A 57 -4.44 -7.89 -8.45
N TYR A 58 -5.62 -8.10 -9.05
CA TYR A 58 -6.28 -7.07 -9.86
C TYR A 58 -6.60 -5.81 -9.05
N ASN A 59 -7.14 -5.95 -7.84
CA ASN A 59 -7.45 -4.82 -6.97
C ASN A 59 -6.19 -4.03 -6.61
N VAL A 60 -5.10 -4.73 -6.25
CA VAL A 60 -3.81 -4.09 -5.93
C VAL A 60 -3.23 -3.37 -7.14
N THR A 61 -3.18 -4.02 -8.31
CA THR A 61 -2.65 -3.42 -9.54
C THR A 61 -3.43 -2.17 -9.94
N LYS A 62 -4.77 -2.24 -9.92
CA LYS A 62 -5.62 -1.10 -10.23
C LYS A 62 -5.42 0.05 -9.25
N TYR A 63 -5.32 -0.25 -7.96
CA TYR A 63 -5.07 0.76 -6.93
C TYR A 63 -3.72 1.45 -7.14
N LEU A 64 -2.66 0.69 -7.40
CA LEU A 64 -1.33 1.23 -7.69
C LEU A 64 -1.32 2.11 -8.93
N TYR A 65 -2.00 1.68 -10.01
CA TYR A 65 -2.12 2.47 -11.22
C TYR A 65 -2.81 3.81 -10.96
N ASN A 66 -3.94 3.81 -10.26
CA ASN A 66 -4.67 5.03 -9.95
C ASN A 66 -3.82 5.97 -9.07
N GLN A 67 -3.20 5.46 -8.01
CA GLN A 67 -2.31 6.26 -7.15
C GLN A 67 -1.13 6.86 -7.92
N PHE A 68 -0.61 6.13 -8.92
CA PHE A 68 0.44 6.64 -9.78
C PHE A 68 -0.04 7.79 -10.67
N ILE A 69 -1.23 7.65 -11.28
CA ILE A 69 -1.84 8.72 -12.08
C ILE A 69 -2.12 9.96 -11.22
N ASP A 70 -2.78 9.79 -10.06
CA ASP A 70 -3.08 10.89 -9.14
C ASP A 70 -1.80 11.64 -8.74
N ARG A 71 -0.71 10.91 -8.50
CA ARG A 71 0.59 11.50 -8.16
C ARG A 71 1.19 12.28 -9.33
N LEU A 72 1.10 11.77 -10.56
CA LEU A 72 1.61 12.47 -11.75
C LEU A 72 0.81 13.74 -12.04
N GLU A 73 -0.51 13.69 -11.90
CA GLU A 73 -1.38 14.84 -12.10
C GLU A 73 -1.10 15.94 -11.06
N GLY A 74 -0.95 15.55 -9.78
CA GLY A 74 -0.53 16.48 -8.72
C GLY A 74 0.83 17.12 -9.02
N LEU A 75 1.82 16.31 -9.40
CA LEU A 75 3.16 16.80 -9.73
C LEU A 75 3.14 17.77 -10.92
N LYS A 76 2.35 17.48 -11.96
CA LYS A 76 2.16 18.39 -13.09
C LYS A 76 1.57 19.72 -12.64
N GLY A 77 0.55 19.69 -11.78
CA GLY A 77 -0.05 20.88 -11.18
C GLY A 77 0.98 21.74 -10.44
N ASP A 78 1.78 21.11 -9.56
CA ASP A 78 2.81 21.80 -8.78
C ASP A 78 3.87 22.48 -9.67
N ILE A 79 4.31 21.79 -10.74
CA ILE A 79 5.28 22.32 -11.70
C ILE A 79 4.70 23.52 -12.45
N THR A 80 3.48 23.40 -13.00
CA THR A 80 2.84 24.49 -13.75
C THR A 80 2.59 25.72 -12.88
N VAL A 81 2.12 25.53 -11.63
CA VAL A 81 1.94 26.65 -10.68
C VAL A 81 3.27 27.36 -10.38
N SER A 82 4.36 26.60 -10.25
CA SER A 82 5.71 27.16 -10.06
C SER A 82 6.15 28.01 -11.26
N GLU A 83 5.89 27.57 -12.49
CA GLU A 83 6.19 28.33 -13.71
C GLU A 83 5.40 29.65 -13.77
N ASP A 84 4.10 29.61 -13.48
CA ASP A 84 3.23 30.78 -13.48
C ASP A 84 3.62 31.81 -12.40
N GLN A 85 4.11 31.36 -11.25
CA GLN A 85 4.66 32.24 -10.22
C GLN A 85 5.97 32.88 -10.68
N ILE A 86 6.86 32.14 -11.34
CA ILE A 86 8.11 32.67 -11.90
C ILE A 86 7.82 33.74 -12.95
N ILE A 87 6.87 33.49 -13.85
CA ILE A 87 6.47 34.45 -14.90
C ILE A 87 5.90 35.72 -14.27
N ARG A 88 4.98 35.60 -13.30
CA ARG A 88 4.39 36.76 -12.60
C ARG A 88 5.43 37.57 -11.83
N ASN A 89 6.37 36.92 -11.14
CA ASN A 89 7.41 37.62 -10.39
C ASN A 89 8.39 38.35 -11.31
N LYS A 90 8.71 37.80 -12.50
CA LYS A 90 9.52 38.50 -13.51
C LYS A 90 8.80 39.72 -14.09
N ALA A 91 7.49 39.63 -14.33
CA ALA A 91 6.70 40.76 -14.83
C ALA A 91 6.63 41.92 -13.83
N HIS A 92 6.66 41.63 -12.52
CA HIS A 92 6.61 42.66 -11.48
C HIS A 92 7.97 43.32 -11.15
N ASN A 93 9.09 42.61 -11.33
CA ASN A 93 10.43 43.12 -10.98
C ASN A 93 11.17 43.78 -12.16
N GLY A 94 10.54 43.87 -13.34
CA GLY A 94 11.11 44.46 -14.56
C GLY A 94 10.56 45.84 -14.92
N ALA A 95 9.82 46.49 -14.02
CA ALA A 95 9.27 47.85 -14.19
C ALA A 95 10.04 48.87 -13.35
#